data_AF-A0A3A6F2L6-F1
#
_entry.id   AF-A0A3A6F2L6-F1
#
_cell.length_a   1.000
_cell.length_b   1.000
_cell.length_c   1.000
_cell.angle_alpha   90.00
_cell.angle_beta   90.00
_cell.angle_gamma   90.00
#
_symmetry.space_group_name_H-M   'P 1'
#
loop_
_entity.id
_entity.type
_entity.pdbx_description
1 polymer ?
#
loop_
_entity_poly.entity_id
_entity_poly.type
_entity_poly.pdbx_seq_one_letter_code
_entity_poly.pdbx_strand_id
1 'polypeptide(L)'
;MEGQIELLDYLKSLEKDGFDILDYIPTGHANAVTRAYLCSVTGLDDRTVRYAISQARREMPILNMQDGSGYFIPDMNLAEERSLLKRYVQQETSRGKQIFWSLMGARKTLRNCGIDWRDVS
;
A
#
# COMPACT_ATOMS: atom_id res chain seq x y z
N MET A 1 4.22 -18.40 5.06
CA MET A 1 2.85 -18.14 4.56
C MET A 1 1.86 -17.88 5.70
N GLU A 2 2.02 -18.59 6.83
CA GLU A 2 1.23 -18.47 8.08
C GLU A 2 0.98 -17.02 8.53
N GLY A 3 2.03 -16.21 8.74
CA GLY A 3 1.85 -14.84 9.29
C GLY A 3 1.21 -13.77 8.39
N GLN A 4 0.94 -14.04 7.11
CA GLN A 4 0.14 -13.14 6.26
C GLN A 4 -1.33 -13.52 6.27
N ILE A 5 -1.63 -14.81 6.37
CA ILE A 5 -2.98 -15.34 6.49
C ILE A 5 -3.58 -14.90 7.83
N GLU A 6 -2.81 -15.06 8.92
CA GLU A 6 -3.20 -14.60 10.26
C GLU A 6 -3.54 -13.10 10.31
N LEU A 7 -2.75 -12.25 9.63
CA LEU A 7 -3.00 -10.80 9.61
C LEU A 7 -4.25 -10.43 8.79
N LEU A 8 -4.51 -11.17 7.71
CA LEU A 8 -5.74 -10.99 6.93
C LEU A 8 -6.96 -11.35 7.76
N ASP A 9 -6.91 -12.46 8.47
CA ASP A 9 -8.04 -12.92 9.26
C ASP A 9 -8.27 -12.02 10.48
N TYR A 10 -7.20 -11.50 11.08
CA TYR A 10 -7.29 -10.44 12.08
C TYR A 10 -7.96 -9.17 11.54
N LEU A 11 -7.54 -8.67 10.37
CA LEU A 11 -8.17 -7.47 9.79
C LEU A 11 -9.63 -7.68 9.43
N LYS A 12 -9.99 -8.84 8.86
CA LYS A 12 -11.40 -9.20 8.63
C LYS A 12 -12.20 -9.26 9.93
N SER A 13 -11.58 -9.64 11.04
CA SER A 13 -12.25 -9.62 12.35
C SER A 13 -12.51 -8.18 12.81
N LEU A 14 -11.54 -7.27 12.64
CA LEU A 14 -11.72 -5.85 12.94
C LEU A 14 -12.80 -5.20 12.06
N GLU A 15 -12.84 -5.53 10.77
CA GLU A 15 -13.89 -5.05 9.84
C GLU A 15 -15.29 -5.48 10.31
N LYS A 16 -15.44 -6.71 10.82
CA LYS A 16 -16.72 -7.18 11.40
C LYS A 16 -17.09 -6.41 12.67
N ASP A 17 -16.10 -5.96 13.43
CA ASP A 17 -16.27 -5.12 14.62
C ASP A 17 -16.48 -3.63 14.26
N GLY A 18 -16.56 -3.30 12.97
CA GLY A 18 -16.90 -1.96 12.47
C GLY A 18 -15.69 -1.05 12.20
N PHE A 19 -14.47 -1.58 12.21
CA PHE A 19 -13.29 -0.81 11.85
C PHE A 19 -13.12 -0.67 10.33
N ASP A 20 -12.92 0.55 9.84
CA ASP A 20 -12.39 0.83 8.51
C ASP A 20 -11.23 1.83 8.61
N ILE A 21 -10.10 1.52 7.95
CA ILE A 21 -8.96 2.45 7.88
C ILE A 21 -9.29 3.73 7.10
N LEU A 22 -10.26 3.67 6.19
CA LEU A 22 -10.70 4.83 5.40
C LEU A 22 -11.29 5.94 6.26
N ASP A 23 -11.91 5.60 7.40
CA ASP A 23 -12.46 6.57 8.35
C ASP A 23 -11.37 7.50 8.94
N TYR A 24 -10.11 7.09 8.87
CA TYR A 24 -8.96 7.81 9.42
C TYR A 24 -8.10 8.49 8.33
N ILE A 25 -8.44 8.32 7.05
CA ILE A 25 -7.68 8.90 5.93
C ILE A 25 -8.50 10.04 5.30
N PRO A 26 -8.09 11.31 5.49
CA PRO A 26 -8.85 12.44 5.01
C PRO A 26 -8.71 12.67 3.51
N THR A 27 -9.68 13.42 2.97
CA THR A 27 -9.67 13.90 1.59
C THR A 27 -8.81 15.17 1.47
N GLY A 28 -8.02 15.27 0.40
CA GLY A 28 -7.13 16.38 0.05
C GLY A 28 -5.72 16.22 0.61
N HIS A 29 -4.71 16.58 -0.20
CA HIS A 29 -3.30 16.50 0.12
C HIS A 29 -2.90 17.36 1.32
N ALA A 30 -3.52 18.53 1.46
CA ALA A 30 -3.30 19.43 2.59
C ALA A 30 -3.68 18.81 3.95
N ASN A 31 -4.53 17.79 3.95
CA ASN A 31 -4.97 17.07 5.15
C ASN A 31 -4.21 15.77 5.38
N ALA A 32 -3.19 15.46 4.58
CA ALA A 32 -2.51 14.17 4.64
C ALA A 32 -2.03 13.81 6.06
N VAL A 33 -2.20 12.53 6.41
CA VAL A 33 -1.87 12.02 7.75
C VAL A 33 -0.72 11.03 7.69
N THR A 34 0.19 11.14 8.65
CA THR A 34 1.33 10.23 8.72
C THR A 34 0.91 8.84 9.20
N ARG A 35 1.73 7.84 8.90
CA ARG A 35 1.51 6.48 9.40
C ARG A 35 1.59 6.38 10.93
N ALA A 36 2.48 7.17 11.54
CA ALA A 36 2.63 7.24 12.98
C ALA A 36 1.36 7.79 13.64
N TYR A 37 0.75 8.82 13.03
CA TYR A 37 -0.56 9.32 13.44
C TYR A 37 -1.63 8.23 13.35
N LEU A 38 -1.70 7.52 12.21
CA LEU A 38 -2.66 6.42 12.03
C LEU A 38 -2.50 5.33 13.09
N CYS A 39 -1.27 4.92 13.43
CA CYS A 39 -1.02 3.96 14.52
C CYS A 39 -1.55 4.51 15.86
N SER A 40 -1.30 5.79 16.15
CA SER A 40 -1.74 6.42 17.40
C SER A 40 -3.25 6.49 17.54
N VAL A 41 -3.98 6.82 16.47
CA VAL A 41 -5.45 7.02 16.55
C VAL A 41 -6.23 5.72 16.41
N THR A 42 -5.67 4.71 15.73
CA THR A 42 -6.31 3.39 15.59
C THR A 42 -5.93 2.42 16.71
N GLY A 43 -4.82 2.67 17.42
CA GLY A 43 -4.25 1.73 18.39
C GLY A 43 -3.59 0.50 17.75
N LEU A 44 -3.53 0.44 16.42
CA LEU A 44 -2.92 -0.66 15.67
C LEU A 44 -1.41 -0.43 15.50
N ASP A 45 -0.65 -1.51 15.44
CA ASP A 45 0.78 -1.44 15.17
C ASP A 45 1.07 -1.10 13.70
N ASP A 46 2.32 -0.65 13.44
CA ASP A 46 2.75 -0.18 12.11
C ASP A 46 2.56 -1.22 10.99
N ARG A 47 2.69 -2.51 11.30
CA ARG A 47 2.51 -3.60 10.32
C ARG A 47 1.03 -3.74 9.96
N THR A 48 0.16 -3.74 10.96
CA THR A 48 -1.29 -3.84 10.75
C THR A 48 -1.82 -2.63 9.98
N VAL A 49 -1.43 -1.40 10.36
CA VAL A 49 -1.80 -0.19 9.62
C VAL A 49 -1.32 -0.23 8.17
N ARG A 50 -0.06 -0.64 7.92
CA ARG A 50 0.47 -0.77 6.55
C ARG A 50 -0.35 -1.75 5.73
N TYR A 51 -0.77 -2.86 6.33
CA TYR A 51 -1.55 -3.87 5.65
C TYR A 51 -2.99 -3.41 5.37
N ALA A 52 -3.66 -2.78 6.34
CA ALA A 52 -4.99 -2.22 6.19
C ALA A 52 -5.02 -1.20 5.02
N ILE A 53 -4.06 -0.26 4.98
CA ILE A 53 -3.91 0.68 3.86
C ILE A 53 -3.73 -0.07 2.52
N SER A 54 -2.92 -1.13 2.51
CA SER A 54 -2.70 -1.93 1.30
C SER A 54 -3.95 -2.64 0.80
N GLN A 55 -4.86 -3.07 1.68
CA GLN A 55 -6.14 -3.67 1.27
C GLN A 55 -7.08 -2.59 0.75
N ALA A 56 -7.26 -1.51 1.51
CA ALA A 56 -8.15 -0.41 1.14
C ALA A 56 -7.76 0.26 -0.20
N ARG A 57 -6.46 0.29 -0.52
CA ARG A 57 -5.93 0.78 -1.81
C ARG A 57 -6.45 0.07 -3.06
N ARG A 58 -7.02 -1.14 -2.91
CA ARG A 58 -7.59 -1.88 -4.05
C ARG A 58 -8.88 -1.24 -4.55
N GLU A 59 -9.61 -0.60 -3.66
CA GLU A 59 -10.92 0.01 -3.94
C GLU A 59 -10.84 1.54 -3.98
N MET A 60 -9.95 2.16 -3.20
CA MET A 60 -9.85 3.62 -3.05
C MET A 60 -8.45 4.16 -3.36
N PRO A 61 -8.33 5.33 -4.04
CA PRO A 61 -7.04 5.93 -4.36
C PRO A 61 -6.39 6.60 -3.14
N ILE A 62 -5.78 5.80 -2.25
CA ILE A 62 -5.04 6.30 -1.09
C ILE A 62 -3.60 6.64 -1.51
N LEU A 63 -3.32 7.92 -1.69
CA LEU A 63 -2.03 8.41 -2.17
C LEU A 63 -1.01 8.54 -1.03
N ASN A 64 0.26 8.37 -1.38
CA ASN A 64 1.40 8.88 -0.62
C ASN A 64 2.44 9.37 -1.63
N MET A 65 2.77 10.66 -1.56
CA MET A 65 3.58 11.33 -2.59
C MET A 65 5.08 11.33 -2.28
N GLN A 66 5.51 10.62 -1.24
CA GLN A 66 6.92 10.59 -0.77
C GLN A 66 7.52 11.96 -0.43
N ASP A 67 6.66 12.92 -0.11
CA ASP A 67 7.01 14.28 0.30
C ASP A 67 7.07 14.43 1.83
N GLY A 68 6.79 13.34 2.57
CA GLY A 68 6.74 13.33 4.03
C GLY A 68 5.36 13.67 4.62
N SER A 69 4.41 14.14 3.81
CA SER A 69 3.09 14.60 4.26
C SER A 69 2.19 13.45 4.73
N GLY A 70 2.36 12.26 4.15
CA GLY A 70 1.66 11.05 4.56
C GLY A 70 0.61 10.57 3.55
N TYR A 71 -0.53 10.10 4.06
CA TYR A 71 -1.59 9.43 3.31
C TYR A 71 -2.85 10.30 3.23
N PHE A 72 -3.48 10.32 2.05
CA PHE A 72 -4.72 11.05 1.80
C PHE A 72 -5.49 10.44 0.62
N ILE A 73 -6.76 10.77 0.49
CA ILE A 73 -7.57 10.51 -0.69
C ILE A 73 -7.65 11.82 -1.50
N PRO A 74 -7.33 11.85 -2.80
CA PRO A 74 -7.35 13.11 -3.55
C PRO A 74 -8.78 13.62 -3.72
N ASP A 75 -8.98 14.93 -3.58
CA ASP A 75 -10.28 15.56 -3.90
C ASP A 75 -10.44 15.64 -5.42
N MET A 76 -11.31 14.78 -5.97
CA MET A 76 -11.53 14.71 -7.41
C MET A 76 -12.23 15.93 -8.01
N ASN A 77 -12.71 16.87 -7.19
CA ASN A 77 -13.24 18.16 -7.65
C ASN A 77 -12.13 19.17 -7.97
N LEU A 78 -10.93 19.03 -7.40
CA LEU A 78 -9.81 19.95 -7.57
C LEU A 78 -8.83 19.49 -8.68
N ALA A 79 -8.35 20.42 -9.51
CA ALA A 79 -7.54 20.08 -10.68
C ALA A 79 -6.11 19.63 -10.30
N GLU A 80 -5.56 20.26 -9.28
CA GLU A 80 -4.28 19.97 -8.66
C GLU A 80 -4.25 18.57 -8.04
N GLU A 81 -5.32 18.16 -7.36
CA GLU A 81 -5.51 16.84 -6.75
C GLU A 81 -5.65 15.74 -7.81
N ARG A 82 -6.42 15.99 -8.87
CA ARG A 82 -6.46 15.08 -10.05
C ARG A 82 -5.08 14.90 -10.66
N SER A 83 -4.24 15.93 -10.64
CA SER A 83 -2.86 15.87 -11.13
C SER A 83 -1.95 15.09 -10.19
N LEU A 84 -2.18 15.12 -8.87
CA LEU A 84 -1.51 14.25 -7.90
C LEU A 84 -1.82 12.77 -8.16
N LEU A 85 -3.08 12.42 -8.43
CA LEU A 85 -3.46 11.04 -8.78
C LEU A 85 -2.74 10.55 -10.05
N LYS A 86 -2.65 11.37 -11.10
CA LYS A 86 -1.89 11.03 -12.31
C LYS A 86 -0.41 10.77 -12.00
N ARG A 87 0.22 11.63 -11.20
CA ARG A 87 1.63 11.46 -10.78
C ARG A 87 1.81 10.19 -9.95
N TYR A 88 0.89 9.91 -9.04
CA TYR A 88 0.91 8.68 -8.26
C TYR A 88 0.83 7.43 -9.14
N VAL A 89 -0.06 7.39 -10.13
CA VAL A 89 -0.15 6.26 -11.07
C VAL A 89 1.18 6.07 -11.84
N GLN A 90 1.78 7.15 -12.32
CA GLN A 90 3.09 7.09 -13.00
C GLN A 90 4.20 6.57 -12.07
N GLN A 91 4.21 7.04 -10.83
CA GLN A 91 5.14 6.63 -9.79
C GLN A 91 5.01 5.13 -9.50
N GLU A 92 3.82 4.63 -9.18
CA GLU A 92 3.61 3.21 -8.84
C GLU A 92 3.85 2.30 -10.04
N THR A 93 3.48 2.72 -11.24
CA THR A 93 3.81 1.99 -12.47
C THR A 93 5.31 1.84 -12.65
N SER A 94 6.06 2.91 -12.40
CA SER A 94 7.53 2.91 -12.51
C SER A 94 8.16 2.01 -11.44
N ARG A 95 7.65 2.04 -10.21
CA ARG A 95 8.07 1.09 -9.14
C ARG A 95 7.81 -0.36 -9.52
N GLY A 96 6.62 -0.65 -10.06
CA GLY A 96 6.27 -1.98 -10.55
C GLY A 96 7.26 -2.46 -11.61
N LYS A 97 7.55 -1.64 -12.62
CA LYS A 97 8.56 -1.95 -13.66
C LYS A 97 9.94 -2.22 -13.06
N GLN A 98 10.39 -1.38 -12.13
CA GLN A 98 11.69 -1.54 -11.48
C GLN A 98 11.79 -2.88 -10.72
N ILE A 99 10.73 -3.30 -10.02
CA ILE A 99 10.65 -4.60 -9.36
C ILE A 99 10.80 -5.72 -10.41
N PHE A 100 10.03 -5.68 -11.50
CA PHE A 100 10.14 -6.69 -12.54
C PHE A 100 11.53 -6.73 -13.19
N TRP A 101 12.17 -5.58 -13.42
CA TRP A 101 13.55 -5.52 -13.92
C TRP A 101 14.56 -6.11 -12.95
N SER A 102 14.45 -5.84 -11.65
CA SER A 102 15.34 -6.47 -10.66
C SER A 102 15.19 -8.00 -10.62
N LEU A 103 13.97 -8.52 -10.83
CA LEU A 103 13.70 -9.96 -10.88
C LEU A 103 14.32 -10.64 -12.11
N MET A 104 14.56 -9.91 -13.21
CA MET A 104 15.17 -10.47 -14.42
C MET A 104 16.55 -11.07 -14.14
N GLY A 105 17.39 -10.35 -13.37
CA GLY A 105 18.72 -10.82 -12.99
C GLY A 105 18.65 -12.10 -12.15
N ALA A 106 17.84 -12.08 -11.09
CA ALA A 106 17.65 -13.24 -10.21
C ALA A 106 17.13 -14.47 -10.98
N ARG A 107 16.09 -14.29 -11.80
CA ARG A 107 15.52 -15.38 -12.63
C ARG A 107 16.52 -15.93 -13.64
N LYS A 108 17.34 -15.07 -14.25
CA LYS A 108 18.39 -15.48 -15.19
C LYS A 108 19.45 -16.32 -14.47
N THR A 109 19.89 -15.89 -13.29
CA THR A 109 20.87 -16.65 -12.48
C THR A 109 20.35 -18.03 -12.11
N LEU A 110 19.13 -18.13 -11.58
CA LEU A 110 18.53 -19.42 -11.21
C LEU A 110 18.42 -20.37 -12.41
N ARG A 111 17.97 -19.85 -13.57
CA ARG A 111 17.92 -20.62 -14.82
C ARG A 111 19.30 -21.11 -15.25
N ASN A 112 20.33 -20.26 -15.19
CA ASN A 112 21.70 -20.64 -15.55
C ASN A 112 22.27 -21.71 -14.61
N CYS A 113 21.79 -21.78 -13.36
CA CYS A 113 22.15 -22.81 -12.39
C CYS A 113 21.26 -24.07 -12.47
N GLY A 114 20.30 -24.13 -13.39
CA GLY A 114 19.37 -25.27 -13.50
C GLY A 114 18.36 -25.38 -12.36
N ILE A 115 18.09 -24.29 -11.64
CA ILE A 115 17.15 -24.25 -10.51
C ILE A 115 15.83 -23.65 -10.97
N ASP A 116 14.71 -24.36 -10.81
CA ASP A 116 13.38 -23.77 -10.98
C ASP A 116 12.94 -23.05 -9.70
N TRP A 117 12.79 -21.74 -9.80
CA TRP A 117 12.39 -20.88 -8.70
C TRP A 117 10.90 -20.99 -8.36
N ARG A 118 10.13 -21.76 -9.14
CA ARG A 118 8.71 -22.03 -8.89
C ARG A 118 8.50 -23.22 -7.95
N ASP A 119 9.50 -24.06 -7.77
CA ASP A 119 9.46 -25.22 -6.88
C ASP A 119 9.83 -24.80 -5.44
N VAL A 120 9.14 -23.79 -4.92
CA VAL A 120 9.35 -23.32 -3.54
C VAL A 120 8.52 -24.21 -2.61
N SER A 121 9.20 -24.96 -1.75
CA SER A 121 8.60 -25.74 -0.65
C SER A 121 8.22 -24.86 0.54
#